data_AF-A0A917QVH1-F1
#
_entry.id   AF-A0A917QVH1-F1
#
_cell.length_a   1.000
_cell.length_b   1.000
_cell.length_c   1.000
_cell.angle_alpha   90.00
_cell.angle_beta   90.00
_cell.angle_gamma   90.00
#
_symmetry.space_group_name_H-M   'P 1'
#
loop_
_entity.id
_entity.type
_entity.pdbx_description
1 polymer ?
#
loop_
_entity_poly.entity_id
_entity_poly.type
_entity_poly.pdbx_seq_one_letter_code
_entity_poly.pdbx_strand_id
1 'polypeptide(L)'
;MSGMLARLRKFLSRPEAAGSQEDRRPQKRTHNLFEAAAAYVSACADDDQDRIDEAAAWVSPEALSFGVNELACRAVIALARERDETPTAVARTLLGLPAV
;
A
#
# COMPACT_ATOMS: atom_id res chain seq x y z
N MET A 1 6.61 8.40 52.24
CA MET A 1 7.91 7.70 52.06
C MET A 1 8.39 7.97 50.65
N SER A 2 9.64 8.46 50.53
CA SER A 2 10.52 8.62 49.36
C SER A 2 9.97 8.29 47.96
N GLY A 3 10.18 9.09 46.92
CA GLY A 3 11.17 10.12 46.69
C GLY A 3 11.53 10.13 45.20
N MET A 4 11.83 11.32 44.70
CA MET A 4 12.89 11.54 43.71
C MET A 4 12.79 10.76 42.38
N LEU A 5 12.21 11.39 41.35
CA LEU A 5 12.80 11.45 39.99
C LEU A 5 12.02 12.48 39.13
N ALA A 6 11.93 13.71 39.65
CA ALA A 6 11.84 14.89 38.79
C ALA A 6 13.19 15.04 38.08
N ARG A 7 13.36 14.37 36.93
CA ARG A 7 14.39 14.64 35.88
C ARG A 7 14.38 13.52 34.82
N LEU A 8 13.49 13.62 33.83
CA LEU A 8 13.86 13.54 32.40
C LEU A 8 12.67 13.91 31.49
N ARG A 9 12.07 15.06 31.80
CA ARG A 9 11.15 15.80 30.94
C ARG A 9 11.97 16.43 29.80
N LYS A 10 12.43 15.64 28.83
CA LYS A 10 13.06 16.18 27.61
C LYS A 10 13.18 15.08 26.55
N PHE A 11 12.18 14.93 25.69
CA PHE A 11 12.28 14.47 24.28
C PHE A 11 10.94 14.62 23.53
N LEU A 12 9.84 14.87 24.26
CA LEU A 12 8.58 15.40 23.72
C LEU A 12 8.68 16.93 23.55
N SER A 13 9.34 17.38 22.48
CA SER A 13 9.19 18.73 21.92
C SER A 13 9.89 18.76 20.55
N ARG A 14 9.14 18.46 19.48
CA ARG A 14 9.55 18.85 18.13
C ARG A 14 8.91 20.22 17.87
N PRO A 15 9.69 21.28 17.62
CA PRO A 15 9.12 22.60 17.41
C PRO A 15 8.35 22.62 16.09
N GLU A 16 7.12 23.15 16.15
CA GLU A 16 6.40 23.62 14.97
C GLU A 16 7.21 24.74 14.33
N ALA A 17 7.68 24.49 13.10
CA ALA A 17 8.24 25.52 12.26
C ALA A 17 7.07 26.29 11.63
N ALA A 18 6.87 27.51 12.13
CA ALA A 18 5.96 28.49 11.56
C ALA A 18 6.38 28.85 10.13
N GLY A 19 5.45 28.65 9.20
CA GLY A 19 5.19 29.43 8.00
C GLY A 19 6.36 30.02 7.21
N SER A 20 6.77 29.32 6.16
CA SER A 20 6.95 29.96 4.85
C SER A 20 5.84 29.46 3.93
N GLN A 21 4.86 30.34 3.65
CA GLN A 21 3.99 30.22 2.49
C GLN A 21 4.83 30.50 1.25
N GLU A 22 5.72 29.59 0.91
CA GLU A 22 6.35 29.54 -0.41
C GLU A 22 5.48 28.63 -1.26
N ASP A 23 4.59 29.27 -2.02
CA ASP A 23 4.22 28.91 -3.37
C ASP A 23 4.21 27.39 -3.64
N ARG A 24 3.40 26.64 -2.88
CA ARG A 24 3.11 25.23 -3.17
C ARG A 24 2.18 25.19 -4.35
N ARG A 25 2.73 25.47 -5.53
CA ARG A 25 2.25 24.89 -6.80
C ARG A 25 1.94 23.43 -6.48
N PRO A 26 0.78 22.87 -6.91
CA PRO A 26 0.49 21.47 -6.68
C PRO A 26 1.60 20.67 -7.39
N GLN A 27 2.64 20.33 -6.65
CA GLN A 27 3.67 19.40 -7.06
C GLN A 27 2.88 18.12 -7.20
N LYS A 28 2.60 17.70 -8.44
CA LYS A 28 1.97 16.41 -8.77
C LYS A 28 2.57 15.41 -7.80
N ARG A 29 1.80 14.98 -6.79
CA ARG A 29 2.28 13.97 -5.86
C ARG A 29 2.58 12.79 -6.76
N THR A 30 3.85 12.44 -6.87
CA THR A 30 4.24 11.17 -7.47
C THR A 30 3.49 10.11 -6.67
N HIS A 31 2.49 9.49 -7.30
CA HIS A 31 1.68 8.47 -6.65
C HIS A 31 2.61 7.38 -6.11
N ASN A 32 2.35 6.93 -4.89
CA ASN A 32 3.13 5.83 -4.33
C ASN A 32 2.90 4.58 -5.18
N LEU A 33 3.94 3.78 -5.36
CA LEU A 33 3.88 2.50 -6.04
C LEU A 33 2.71 1.61 -5.59
N PHE A 34 2.48 1.50 -4.29
CA PHE A 34 1.39 0.69 -3.76
C PHE A 34 0.02 1.30 -4.04
N GLU A 35 -0.09 2.64 -4.16
CA GLU A 35 -1.33 3.31 -4.59
C GLU A 35 -1.60 3.02 -6.07
N ALA A 36 -0.57 3.06 -6.93
CA ALA A 36 -0.71 2.71 -8.34
C ALA A 36 -1.14 1.26 -8.52
N ALA A 37 -0.53 0.32 -7.79
CA ALA A 37 -0.92 -1.09 -7.85
C ALA A 37 -2.36 -1.33 -7.35
N ALA A 38 -2.76 -0.68 -6.26
CA ALA A 38 -4.11 -0.79 -5.74
C ALA A 38 -5.15 -0.22 -6.73
N ALA A 39 -4.89 0.95 -7.30
CA ALA A 39 -5.76 1.57 -8.30
C ALA A 39 -5.85 0.70 -9.57
N TYR A 40 -4.71 0.24 -10.08
CA TYR A 40 -4.61 -0.60 -11.27
C TYR A 40 -5.39 -1.92 -11.10
N VAL A 41 -5.12 -2.69 -10.04
CA VAL A 41 -5.78 -3.99 -9.83
C VAL A 41 -7.28 -3.84 -9.60
N SER A 42 -7.71 -2.78 -8.90
CA SER A 42 -9.14 -2.51 -8.70
C SER A 42 -9.82 -2.14 -10.03
N ALA A 43 -9.17 -1.30 -10.85
CA ALA A 43 -9.67 -0.97 -12.18
C ALA A 43 -9.73 -2.19 -13.11
N CYS A 44 -8.76 -3.10 -13.04
CA CYS A 44 -8.83 -4.39 -13.74
C CYS A 44 -10.01 -5.26 -13.27
N ALA A 45 -10.33 -5.26 -11.98
CA ALA A 45 -11.48 -6.00 -11.46
C ALA A 45 -12.82 -5.39 -11.89
N ASP A 46 -12.85 -4.06 -12.06
CA ASP A 46 -14.03 -3.30 -12.50
C ASP A 46 -14.16 -3.19 -14.04
N ASP A 47 -13.21 -3.73 -14.81
CA ASP A 47 -13.12 -3.61 -16.28
C ASP A 47 -13.10 -2.14 -16.78
N ASP A 48 -12.50 -1.23 -15.99
CA ASP A 48 -12.42 0.20 -16.27
C ASP A 48 -11.10 0.55 -16.98
N GLN A 49 -11.11 0.48 -18.32
CA GLN A 49 -9.92 0.69 -19.14
C GLN A 49 -9.30 2.09 -18.97
N ASP A 50 -10.11 3.12 -18.79
CA ASP A 50 -9.61 4.49 -18.63
C ASP A 50 -8.80 4.61 -17.32
N ARG A 51 -9.29 4.01 -16.23
CA ARG A 51 -8.57 3.97 -14.96
C ARG A 51 -7.35 3.05 -14.98
N ILE A 52 -7.41 1.95 -15.73
CA ILE A 52 -6.25 1.08 -15.95
C ILE A 52 -5.11 1.90 -16.56
N ASP A 53 -5.38 2.64 -17.64
CA ASP A 53 -4.39 3.43 -18.35
C ASP A 53 -3.87 4.59 -17.48
N GLU A 54 -4.76 5.23 -16.71
CA GLU A 54 -4.37 6.27 -15.75
C GLU A 54 -3.39 5.74 -14.69
N ALA A 55 -3.76 4.67 -14.00
CA ALA A 55 -2.95 4.08 -12.93
C ALA A 55 -1.61 3.54 -13.45
N ALA A 56 -1.60 2.98 -14.66
CA ALA A 56 -0.38 2.49 -15.30
C ALA A 56 0.63 3.60 -15.60
N ALA A 57 0.16 4.84 -15.83
CA ALA A 57 1.01 5.99 -16.10
C ALA A 57 1.64 6.62 -14.84
N TRP A 58 1.23 6.20 -13.64
CA TRP A 58 1.69 6.78 -12.38
C TRP A 58 3.12 6.40 -12.01
N VAL A 59 3.57 5.21 -12.42
CA VAL A 59 4.88 4.62 -12.06
C VAL A 59 5.48 3.87 -13.25
N SER A 60 6.74 3.44 -13.15
CA SER A 60 7.32 2.62 -14.23
C SER A 60 6.63 1.25 -14.32
N PRO A 61 6.63 0.59 -15.49
CA PRO A 61 6.06 -0.76 -15.64
C PRO A 61 6.66 -1.79 -14.68
N GLU A 62 7.96 -1.72 -14.41
CA GLU A 62 8.66 -2.61 -13.48
C GLU A 62 8.18 -2.39 -12.05
N ALA A 63 8.00 -1.11 -11.69
CA ALA A 63 7.49 -0.73 -10.40
C ALA A 63 6.04 -1.27 -10.25
N LEU A 64 5.16 -1.01 -11.24
CA LEU A 64 3.78 -1.50 -11.20
C LEU A 64 3.71 -3.02 -11.05
N SER A 65 4.53 -3.74 -11.82
CA SER A 65 4.62 -5.21 -11.75
C SER A 65 5.01 -5.70 -10.36
N PHE A 66 5.99 -5.05 -9.72
CA PHE A 66 6.34 -5.33 -8.33
C PHE A 66 5.16 -5.10 -7.38
N GLY A 67 4.48 -3.96 -7.50
CA GLY A 67 3.33 -3.62 -6.67
C GLY A 67 2.16 -4.61 -6.82
N VAL A 68 1.87 -5.03 -8.05
CA VAL A 68 0.84 -6.04 -8.35
C VAL A 68 1.20 -7.40 -7.74
N ASN A 69 2.46 -7.83 -7.88
CA ASN A 69 2.92 -9.10 -7.28
C ASN A 69 2.80 -9.08 -5.75
N GLU A 70 3.22 -7.99 -5.11
CA GLU A 70 3.09 -7.82 -3.66
C GLU A 70 1.63 -7.81 -3.19
N LEU A 71 0.74 -7.14 -3.94
CA LEU A 71 -0.68 -7.14 -3.64
C LEU A 71 -1.27 -8.56 -3.75
N ALA A 72 -0.92 -9.31 -4.80
CA ALA A 72 -1.37 -10.69 -4.99
C ALA A 72 -0.89 -11.60 -3.83
N CYS A 73 0.38 -11.52 -3.43
CA CYS A 73 0.91 -12.27 -2.29
C CYS A 73 0.15 -11.96 -1.00
N ARG A 74 -0.07 -10.67 -0.70
CA ARG A 74 -0.81 -10.25 0.51
C ARG A 74 -2.25 -10.73 0.50
N ALA A 75 -2.93 -10.62 -0.64
CA ALA A 75 -4.31 -11.08 -0.80
C ALA A 75 -4.43 -12.60 -0.56
N VAL A 76 -3.53 -13.39 -1.16
CA VAL A 76 -3.51 -14.85 -0.96
C VAL A 76 -3.24 -15.21 0.50
N ILE A 77 -2.29 -14.56 1.17
CA ILE A 77 -1.99 -14.82 2.59
C ILE A 77 -3.18 -14.45 3.48
N ALA A 78 -3.83 -13.32 3.22
CA ALA A 78 -5.01 -12.90 3.97
C ALA A 78 -6.16 -13.90 3.79
N LEU A 79 -6.50 -14.26 2.55
CA LEU A 79 -7.56 -15.21 2.24
C LEU A 79 -7.29 -16.61 2.78
N ALA A 80 -6.04 -17.08 2.72
CA ALA A 80 -5.63 -18.37 3.29
C ALA A 80 -5.92 -18.43 4.80
N ARG A 81 -5.62 -17.36 5.53
CA ARG A 81 -5.92 -17.26 6.96
C ARG A 81 -7.42 -17.19 7.24
N GLU A 82 -8.17 -16.45 6.43
CA GLU A 82 -9.62 -16.33 6.57
C GLU A 82 -10.35 -17.66 6.32
N ARG A 83 -9.81 -18.50 5.42
CA ARG A 83 -10.39 -19.79 5.03
C ARG A 83 -9.84 -20.98 5.78
N ASP A 84 -8.83 -20.79 6.64
CA ASP A 84 -8.03 -21.86 7.25
C ASP A 84 -7.47 -22.84 6.20
N GLU A 85 -7.03 -22.30 5.06
CA GLU A 85 -6.48 -23.04 3.93
C GLU A 85 -5.01 -22.72 3.71
N THR A 86 -4.30 -23.55 2.94
CA THR A 86 -2.94 -23.21 2.52
C THR A 86 -2.96 -22.13 1.43
N PRO A 87 -1.93 -21.25 1.36
CA PRO A 87 -1.78 -20.29 0.26
C PRO A 87 -1.87 -20.93 -1.14
N THR A 88 -1.30 -22.13 -1.30
CA THR A 88 -1.35 -22.89 -2.55
C THR A 88 -2.78 -23.27 -2.94
N ALA A 89 -3.59 -23.76 -1.99
CA ALA A 89 -4.98 -24.13 -2.25
C ALA A 89 -5.81 -22.90 -2.68
N VAL A 90 -5.65 -21.78 -1.98
CA VAL A 90 -6.32 -20.51 -2.30
C VAL A 90 -5.92 -20.01 -3.70
N ALA A 91 -4.61 -19.94 -3.99
CA ALA A 91 -4.13 -19.46 -5.28
C ALA A 91 -4.64 -20.31 -6.45
N ARG A 92 -4.63 -21.64 -6.30
CA ARG A 92 -5.18 -22.55 -7.32
C ARG A 92 -6.68 -22.34 -7.52
N THR A 93 -7.43 -22.20 -6.43
CA THR A 93 -8.88 -21.95 -6.48
C THR A 93 -9.21 -20.64 -7.18
N LEU A 94 -8.51 -19.55 -6.85
CA LEU A 94 -8.69 -18.24 -7.50
C LEU A 94 -8.42 -18.29 -9.02
N LEU A 95 -7.50 -19.16 -9.45
CA LEU A 95 -7.15 -19.35 -10.86
C LEU A 95 -7.96 -20.46 -11.55
N GLY A 96 -8.95 -21.06 -10.89
CA GLY A 96 -9.76 -22.14 -11.46
C GLY A 96 -8.99 -23.44 -11.74
N LEU A 97 -7.86 -23.66 -11.06
CA LEU A 97 -7.02 -24.84 -11.23
C LEU A 97 -7.52 -26.01 -10.36
N PRO A 98 -7.35 -27.27 -10.79
CA PRO A 98 -7.76 -28.44 -10.00
C PRO A 98 -7.09 -28.47 -8.62
N ALA A 99 -7.77 -28.97 -7.59
CA ALA A 99 -7.11 -29.33 -6.34
C ALA A 99 -6.07 -30.43 -6.59
N VAL A 100 -4.93 -30.35 -5.89
CA VAL A 100 -3.88 -31.38 -5.92
C VAL A 100 -4.23 -32.47 -4.93
#